data_AF-A0A7C3KTW0-F1
#
_entry.id   AF-A0A7C3KTW0-F1
#
_cell.length_a   1.000
_cell.length_b   1.000
_cell.length_c   1.000
_cell.angle_alpha   90.00
_cell.angle_beta   90.00
_cell.angle_gamma   90.00
#
_symmetry.space_group_name_H-M   'P 1'
#
loop_
_entity.id
_entity.type
_entity.pdbx_description
1 polymer ?
#
loop_
_entity_poly.entity_id
_entity_poly.type
_entity_poly.pdbx_seq_one_letter_code
_entity_poly.pdbx_strand_id
1 'polypeptide(L)'
;MRTKRTLLAFATSCLAFFSQAQDIHFSQINETPLLINPANAGLGCDMRAILNYRTQWSSVTTPYKTFAASYEVKLLKKSRKGTWGWAFTRLTIRPAPLTCRPRSSRWPFQA
;
A
#
# COMPACT_ATOMS: atom_id res chain seq x y z
N MET A 1 -30.15 -24.71 18.59
CA MET A 1 -29.36 -24.20 17.44
C MET A 1 -29.16 -22.68 17.42
N ARG A 2 -30.07 -21.86 17.98
CA ARG A 2 -29.93 -20.38 18.01
C ARG A 2 -28.78 -19.87 18.91
N THR A 3 -28.58 -20.46 20.09
CA THR A 3 -27.51 -20.06 21.04
C THR A 3 -26.09 -20.30 20.54
N LYS A 4 -25.85 -21.40 19.81
CA LYS A 4 -24.54 -21.67 19.18
C LYS A 4 -24.22 -20.66 18.08
N ARG A 5 -25.23 -20.20 17.32
CA ARG A 5 -25.08 -19.19 16.26
C ARG A 5 -24.82 -17.78 16.83
N THR A 6 -25.47 -17.41 17.94
CA THR A 6 -25.22 -16.12 18.61
C THR A 6 -23.82 -16.08 19.25
N LEU A 7 -23.35 -17.19 19.83
CA LEU A 7 -21.99 -17.29 20.36
C LEU A 7 -20.93 -17.19 19.26
N LEU A 8 -21.15 -17.83 18.10
CA LEU A 8 -20.28 -17.72 16.94
C LEU A 8 -20.19 -16.27 16.42
N ALA A 9 -21.31 -15.57 16.32
CA ALA A 9 -21.35 -14.17 15.87
C ALA A 9 -20.60 -13.23 16.83
N PHE A 10 -20.75 -13.43 18.14
CA PHE A 10 -20.04 -12.63 19.15
C PHE A 10 -18.52 -12.88 19.11
N ALA A 11 -18.11 -14.15 18.98
CA ALA A 11 -16.69 -14.51 18.85
C ALA A 11 -16.03 -13.90 17.59
N THR A 12 -16.74 -13.88 16.46
CA THR A 12 -16.23 -13.22 15.23
C THR A 12 -16.10 -11.70 15.38
N SER A 13 -16.97 -11.06 16.17
CA SER A 13 -16.91 -9.62 16.41
C SER A 13 -15.71 -9.22 17.26
N CYS A 14 -15.39 -9.99 18.31
CA CYS A 14 -14.24 -9.71 19.19
C CYS A 14 -12.88 -9.74 18.48
N LEU A 15 -12.72 -10.57 17.43
CA LEU A 15 -11.47 -10.69 16.69
C LEU A 15 -11.11 -9.43 15.87
N ALA A 16 -12.08 -8.60 15.50
CA ALA A 16 -11.85 -7.41 14.68
C ALA A 16 -11.10 -6.28 15.43
N PHE A 17 -11.29 -6.19 16.75
CA PHE A 17 -10.71 -5.13 17.59
C PHE A 17 -9.18 -5.22 17.77
N PHE A 18 -8.56 -6.36 17.41
CA PHE A 18 -7.11 -6.57 17.55
C PHE A 18 -6.33 -6.30 16.26
N SER A 19 -6.98 -5.82 15.20
CA SER A 19 -6.28 -5.50 13.96
C SER A 19 -5.51 -4.17 14.07
N GLN A 20 -4.20 -4.22 13.82
CA GLN A 20 -3.34 -3.05 13.67
C GLN A 20 -3.04 -2.90 12.17
N ALA A 21 -3.63 -1.89 11.53
CA ALA A 21 -3.36 -1.56 10.13
C ALA A 21 -2.82 -0.13 10.05
N GLN A 22 -1.80 0.09 9.22
CA GLN A 22 -1.23 1.41 8.93
C GLN A 22 -1.44 1.72 7.45
N ASP A 23 -1.98 2.89 7.16
CA ASP A 23 -2.14 3.35 5.77
C ASP A 23 -0.79 3.72 5.17
N ILE A 24 -0.55 3.27 3.93
CA ILE A 24 0.66 3.60 3.20
C ILE A 24 0.46 4.89 2.42
N HIS A 25 1.33 5.86 2.68
CA HIS A 25 1.43 7.08 1.88
C HIS A 25 2.85 7.21 1.32
N PHE A 26 2.96 7.54 0.04
CA PHE A 26 4.20 7.96 -0.60
C PHE A 26 4.20 9.48 -0.71
N SER A 27 5.38 10.11 -0.73
CA SER A 27 5.49 11.56 -0.98
C SER A 27 5.04 11.93 -2.40
N GLN A 28 5.23 11.02 -3.34
CA GLN A 28 4.81 11.16 -4.74
C GLN A 28 3.43 10.56 -4.95
N ILE A 29 2.40 11.19 -4.37
CA ILE A 29 1.02 10.68 -4.38
C ILE A 29 0.52 10.51 -5.83
N ASN A 30 0.79 11.48 -6.69
CA ASN A 30 0.34 11.49 -8.09
C ASN A 30 0.96 10.38 -8.96
N GLU A 31 2.12 9.86 -8.56
CA GLU A 31 2.78 8.73 -9.23
C GLU A 31 2.24 7.37 -8.78
N THR A 32 1.21 7.37 -7.91
CA THR A 32 0.53 6.15 -7.43
C THR A 32 -0.98 6.22 -7.63
N PRO A 33 -1.47 6.35 -8.87
CA PRO A 33 -2.90 6.54 -9.14
C PRO A 33 -3.78 5.39 -8.63
N LEU A 34 -3.27 4.15 -8.63
CA LEU A 34 -3.97 2.98 -8.10
C LEU A 34 -4.14 2.98 -6.57
N LEU A 35 -3.27 3.69 -5.84
CA LEU A 35 -3.38 3.85 -4.38
C LEU A 35 -4.41 4.92 -4.00
N ILE A 36 -4.59 5.94 -4.85
CA ILE A 36 -5.60 6.98 -4.65
C ILE A 36 -6.99 6.45 -4.99
N ASN A 37 -7.12 5.86 -6.19
CA ASN A 37 -8.39 5.34 -6.67
C ASN A 37 -8.15 4.19 -7.66
N PRO A 38 -8.64 2.97 -7.39
CA PRO A 38 -8.51 1.85 -8.32
C PRO A 38 -9.18 2.10 -9.68
N ALA A 39 -10.13 3.04 -9.78
CA ALA A 39 -10.76 3.45 -11.05
C ALA A 39 -9.80 4.17 -12.01
N ASN A 40 -8.63 4.63 -11.52
CA ASN A 40 -7.62 5.28 -12.36
C ASN A 40 -6.75 4.27 -13.14
N ALA A 41 -7.00 2.97 -13.01
CA ALA A 41 -6.33 1.92 -13.76
C ALA A 41 -6.55 2.06 -15.27
N GLY A 42 -5.48 2.21 -16.05
CA GLY A 42 -5.57 2.30 -17.52
C GLY A 42 -6.15 3.64 -18.02
N LEU A 43 -6.15 4.66 -17.17
CA LEU A 43 -6.56 6.03 -17.49
C LEU A 43 -5.31 6.79 -17.99
N GLY A 44 -5.29 7.14 -19.29
CA GLY A 44 -4.21 7.87 -19.96
C GLY A 44 -3.21 7.00 -20.73
N CYS A 45 -2.96 5.75 -20.32
CA CYS A 45 -2.03 4.82 -20.99
C CYS A 45 -2.66 3.44 -21.18
N ASP A 46 -2.29 2.73 -22.27
CA ASP A 46 -2.76 1.36 -22.53
C ASP A 46 -2.12 0.34 -21.57
N MET A 47 -0.87 0.59 -21.15
CA MET A 47 -0.15 -0.18 -20.12
C MET A 47 0.69 0.79 -19.25
N ARG A 48 0.74 0.56 -17.93
CA ARG A 48 1.59 1.33 -17.02
C ARG A 48 2.12 0.44 -15.89
N ALA A 49 3.42 0.56 -15.62
CA ALA A 49 4.12 -0.12 -14.54
C ALA A 49 4.82 0.91 -13.66
N ILE A 50 4.71 0.76 -12.35
CA ILE A 50 5.22 1.72 -11.37
C ILE A 50 5.94 0.96 -10.25
N LEU A 51 7.13 1.43 -9.88
CA LEU A 51 7.92 0.92 -8.76
C LEU A 51 8.19 2.06 -7.77
N ASN A 52 7.79 1.88 -6.52
CA ASN A 52 7.97 2.87 -5.46
C ASN A 52 8.76 2.28 -4.29
N TYR A 53 9.65 3.10 -3.75
CA TYR A 53 10.45 2.80 -2.58
C TYR A 53 10.36 3.94 -1.57
N ARG A 54 10.11 3.61 -0.31
CA ARG A 54 10.07 4.58 0.80
C ARG A 54 10.80 4.02 2.02
N THR A 55 11.56 4.89 2.68
CA THR A 55 12.14 4.64 4.00
C THR A 55 11.54 5.58 5.03
N GLN A 56 11.16 5.05 6.19
CA GLN A 56 10.75 5.86 7.33
C GLN A 56 11.95 6.44 8.07
N TRP A 57 11.75 7.62 8.68
CA TRP A 57 12.74 8.28 9.53
C TRP A 57 13.26 7.36 10.63
N SER A 58 14.58 7.28 10.80
CA SER A 58 15.25 6.26 11.62
C SER A 58 15.56 6.68 13.06
N SER A 59 15.33 7.93 13.48
CA SER A 59 15.83 8.42 14.78
C SER A 59 15.01 8.04 16.02
N VAL A 60 13.79 7.50 15.88
CA VAL A 60 12.87 7.28 17.01
C VAL A 60 12.46 5.81 17.18
N THR A 61 12.56 4.98 16.13
CA THR A 61 12.18 3.55 16.16
C THR A 61 12.88 2.76 15.05
N THR A 62 12.61 1.45 14.94
CA THR A 62 13.04 0.60 13.83
C THR A 62 12.46 1.14 12.50
N PRO A 63 13.29 1.64 11.57
CA PRO A 63 12.76 2.27 10.36
C PRO A 63 12.13 1.21 9.46
N TYR A 64 10.91 1.48 9.01
CA TYR A 64 10.25 0.63 8.02
C TYR A 64 10.68 0.99 6.61
N LYS A 65 10.86 -0.04 5.79
CA LYS A 65 11.07 0.06 4.35
C LYS A 65 9.82 -0.46 3.65
N THR A 66 9.24 0.40 2.83
CA THR A 66 8.06 0.06 2.04
C THR A 66 8.44 0.01 0.58
N PHE A 67 8.19 -1.14 -0.04
CA PHE A 67 8.28 -1.32 -1.48
C PHE A 67 6.88 -1.55 -2.02
N ALA A 68 6.51 -0.80 -3.06
CA ALA A 68 5.28 -1.02 -3.80
C ALA A 68 5.58 -1.19 -5.28
N ALA A 69 5.00 -2.24 -5.86
CA ALA A 69 5.04 -2.49 -7.29
C ALA A 69 3.61 -2.55 -7.80
N SER A 70 3.32 -1.75 -8.82
CA SER A 70 1.99 -1.60 -9.39
C SER A 70 2.06 -1.80 -10.90
N TYR A 71 1.13 -2.58 -11.44
CA TYR A 71 1.02 -2.85 -12.87
C TYR A 71 -0.43 -2.77 -13.30
N GLU A 72 -0.71 -2.03 -14.37
CA GLU A 72 -2.05 -1.86 -14.92
C GLU A 72 -2.06 -2.01 -16.45
N VAL A 73 -3.13 -2.63 -16.94
CA VAL A 73 -3.35 -2.87 -18.37
C VAL A 73 -4.81 -2.58 -18.71
N LYS A 74 -5.00 -1.86 -19.81
CA LYS A 74 -6.30 -1.63 -20.41
C LYS A 74 -6.61 -2.79 -21.37
N LEU A 75 -7.52 -3.68 -21.00
CA LEU A 75 -7.79 -4.91 -21.76
C LEU A 75 -8.70 -4.69 -22.97
N LEU A 76 -9.61 -3.71 -22.94
CA LEU A 76 -10.60 -3.52 -24.00
C LEU A 76 -10.51 -2.13 -24.63
N LYS A 77 -10.07 -2.09 -25.89
CA LYS A 77 -10.18 -0.94 -26.78
C LYS A 77 -11.26 -1.30 -27.79
N LYS A 78 -12.45 -0.66 -27.66
CA LYS A 78 -13.61 -0.66 -28.60
C LYS A 78 -14.82 -1.53 -28.20
N SER A 79 -15.78 -0.93 -27.51
CA SER A 79 -17.24 -1.02 -27.81
C SER A 79 -18.02 -0.12 -26.83
N ARG A 80 -19.21 0.36 -27.23
CA ARG A 80 -20.08 1.39 -26.62
C ARG A 80 -20.50 1.19 -25.14
N LYS A 81 -19.97 0.21 -24.40
CA LYS A 81 -20.46 -0.20 -23.07
C LYS A 81 -19.44 -0.10 -21.91
N GLY A 82 -18.33 0.60 -22.11
CA GLY A 82 -17.35 0.86 -21.04
C GLY A 82 -16.04 0.10 -21.20
N THR A 83 -14.98 0.68 -20.64
CA THR A 83 -13.62 0.12 -20.66
C THR A 83 -13.41 -0.75 -19.43
N TRP A 84 -12.91 -1.97 -19.62
CA TRP A 84 -12.50 -2.83 -18.52
C TRP A 84 -10.98 -2.86 -18.45
N GLY A 85 -10.44 -2.61 -17.25
CA GLY A 85 -9.01 -2.63 -16.96
C GLY A 85 -8.69 -3.64 -15.86
N TRP A 86 -7.47 -4.15 -15.87
CA TRP A 86 -6.93 -4.98 -14.79
C TRP A 86 -5.74 -4.26 -14.17
N ALA A 87 -5.67 -4.30 -12.84
CA ALA A 87 -4.57 -3.72 -12.09
C ALA A 87 -4.15 -4.64 -10.96
N PHE A 88 -2.85 -4.75 -10.74
CA PHE A 88 -2.24 -5.51 -9.66
C PHE A 88 -1.26 -4.61 -8.90
N THR A 89 -1.43 -4.53 -7.59
CA THR A 89 -0.51 -3.80 -6.70
C THR A 89 0.00 -4.74 -5.63
N ARG A 90 1.31 -5.04 -5.65
CA ARG A 90 2.00 -5.78 -4.59
C ARG A 90 2.69 -4.78 -3.69
N LEU A 91 2.37 -4.84 -2.41
CA LEU A 91 3.00 -4.01 -1.40
C LEU A 91 3.70 -4.87 -0.37
N THR A 92 4.95 -4.51 -0.04
CA THR A 92 5.72 -5.16 1.01
C THR A 92 6.27 -4.11 1.96
N ILE A 93 5.85 -4.19 3.22
CA ILE A 93 6.43 -3.41 4.31
C ILE A 93 7.34 -4.36 5.06
N ARG A 94 8.62 -4.03 5.14
CA ARG A 94 9.57 -4.77 5.96
C ARG A 94 10.23 -3.83 6.97
N PRO A 95 10.40 -4.25 8.23
CA PRO A 95 11.30 -3.55 9.11
C PRO A 95 12.70 -3.61 8.51
N ALA A 96 13.41 -2.48 8.47
CA ALA A 96 14.82 -2.52 8.11
C ALA A 96 15.56 -3.40 9.12
N PRO A 97 16.55 -4.20 8.67
CA PRO A 97 17.39 -4.94 9.59
C PRO A 97 18.01 -3.94 10.59
N LEU A 98 18.03 -4.34 11.87
CA LEU A 98 18.68 -3.63 12.97
C LEU A 98 20.20 -3.64 12.79
N THR A 99 20.70 -3.09 11.69
CA THR A 99 22.12 -2.77 11.60
C THR A 99 22.32 -1.58 12.51
N CYS A 100 23.08 -1.75 13.60
CA CYS A 100 23.59 -0.65 14.41
C CYS A 100 24.41 0.25 13.47
N ARG A 101 23.76 1.26 12.86
CA ARG A 101 24.51 2.31 12.19
C ARG A 101 25.27 3.06 13.26
N PRO A 102 26.59 3.27 13.09
CA PRO A 102 27.33 4.14 13.99
C PRO A 102 26.62 5.50 14.01
N ARG A 103 26.37 5.99 15.21
CA ARG A 103 25.80 7.33 15.45
C ARG A 103 26.85 8.37 15.05
N SER A 104 26.97 8.58 13.75
CA SER A 104 27.78 9.61 13.10
C SER A 104 27.00 10.01 11.86
N SER A 105 26.64 11.24 11.60
CA SER A 105 26.85 12.53 12.24
C SER A 105 26.04 13.48 11.37
N ARG A 106 25.44 14.51 11.97
CA ARG A 106 24.99 15.72 11.26
C ARG A 106 23.76 15.53 10.37
N TRP A 107 22.61 15.90 10.95
CA TRP A 107 21.51 16.47 10.17
C TRP A 107 22.06 17.64 9.33
N PRO A 108 21.73 17.76 8.05
CA PRO A 108 21.35 19.05 7.54
C PRO A 108 19.82 19.12 7.66
N PHE A 109 19.34 19.85 8.65
CA PHE A 109 18.25 20.77 8.35
C PHE A 109 18.79 21.67 7.24
N GLN A 110 18.34 21.48 6.00
CA GLN A 110 18.44 22.49 4.97
C GLN A 110 17.35 22.23 3.93
N ALA A 111 16.35 23.13 4.02
CA ALA A 111 15.39 23.60 3.02
C ALA A 111 14.73 22.56 2.11
#